data_AF-A0AAQ0TPG1-F1
#
_entry.id   AF-A0AAQ0TPG1-F1
#
_cell.length_a   1.000
_cell.length_b   1.000
_cell.length_c   1.000
_cell.angle_alpha   90.00
_cell.angle_beta   90.00
_cell.angle_gamma   90.00
#
_symmetry.space_group_name_H-M   'P 1'
#
loop_
_entity.id
_entity.type
_entity.pdbx_description
1 polymer ?
#
loop_
_entity_poly.entity_id
_entity_poly.type
_entity_poly.pdbx_seq_one_letter_code
_entity_poly.pdbx_strand_id
1 'polypeptide(L)'
;MYKFTMSASADEVIDALFRTIIKTDIILRDGSQAQMVTLLSHPFMFEETVMGINKALHSGGKAISWQSKLFRIKDGCLKPSITYGRVMARI
;
A
#
# COMPACT_ATOMS: atom_id res chain seq x y z
N MET A 1 17.72 -0.77 -15.84
CA MET A 1 18.43 0.49 -15.55
C MET A 1 17.55 1.62 -16.04
N TYR A 2 16.94 2.39 -15.13
CA TYR A 2 16.10 3.54 -15.49
C TYR A 2 17.02 4.77 -15.62
N LYS A 3 17.06 5.40 -16.80
CA LYS A 3 17.74 6.69 -17.01
C LYS A 3 16.72 7.80 -16.77
N PHE A 4 16.75 8.40 -15.59
CA PHE A 4 15.98 9.62 -15.33
C PHE A 4 16.72 10.81 -15.92
N THR A 5 16.18 11.41 -16.97
CA THR A 5 16.59 12.74 -17.43
C THR A 5 16.10 13.78 -16.42
N MET A 6 16.87 14.85 -16.19
CA MET A 6 16.61 15.88 -15.15
C MET A 6 15.28 16.65 -15.28
N SER A 7 14.38 16.26 -16.18
CA SER A 7 13.08 16.87 -16.43
C SER A 7 11.88 15.98 -16.09
N ALA A 8 12.09 14.74 -15.62
CA ALA A 8 10.97 13.86 -15.28
C ALA A 8 10.28 14.36 -14.00
N SER A 9 8.97 14.60 -14.07
CA SER A 9 8.14 14.93 -12.92
C SER A 9 8.06 13.73 -11.95
N ALA A 10 7.77 13.99 -10.67
CA ALA A 10 7.61 12.92 -9.68
C ALA A 10 6.56 11.88 -10.11
N ASP A 11 5.50 12.34 -10.79
CA ASP A 11 4.43 11.49 -11.30
C ASP A 11 4.92 10.55 -12.41
N GLU A 12 5.76 11.03 -13.33
CA GLU A 12 6.37 10.21 -14.39
C GLU A 12 7.33 9.17 -13.81
N VAL A 13 8.09 9.53 -12.76
CA VAL A 13 8.97 8.58 -12.06
C VAL A 13 8.16 7.50 -11.36
N ILE A 14 7.07 7.88 -10.69
CA ILE A 14 6.20 6.95 -9.98
C ILE A 14 5.50 6.01 -10.96
N ASP A 15 4.94 6.51 -12.06
CA ASP A 15 4.24 5.71 -13.08
C ASP A 15 5.21 4.75 -13.81
N ALA A 16 6.45 5.19 -14.05
CA ALA A 16 7.48 4.35 -14.68
C ALA A 16 7.99 3.22 -13.77
N LEU A 17 8.09 3.47 -12.46
CA LEU A 17 8.67 2.52 -11.50
C LEU A 17 7.64 1.65 -10.80
N PHE A 18 6.43 2.16 -10.58
CA PHE A 18 5.42 1.53 -9.75
C PHE A 18 4.08 1.52 -10.48
N ARG A 19 3.55 0.33 -10.73
CA ARG A 19 2.24 0.20 -11.40
C ARG A 19 1.09 0.09 -10.42
N THR A 20 1.40 -0.11 -9.14
CA THR A 20 0.40 -0.48 -8.13
C THR A 20 0.79 0.08 -6.78
N ILE A 21 -0.21 0.61 -6.07
CA ILE A 21 -0.09 1.16 -4.74
C ILE A 21 -1.03 0.40 -3.81
N ILE A 22 -0.55 0.05 -2.62
CA ILE A 22 -1.39 -0.42 -1.52
C ILE A 22 -1.44 0.69 -0.46
N LYS A 23 -2.64 1.18 -0.16
CA LYS A 23 -2.90 2.02 1.01
C LYS A 23 -3.48 1.17 2.11
N THR A 24 -2.88 1.19 3.30
CA THR A 24 -3.39 0.49 4.48
C THR A 24 -3.79 1.52 5.53
N ASP A 25 -5.09 1.56 5.82
CA ASP A 25 -5.67 2.32 6.92
C ASP A 25 -5.56 1.47 8.20
N ILE A 26 -4.99 2.01 9.28
CA ILE A 26 -4.68 1.28 10.52
C ILE A 26 -5.29 2.02 11.72
N ILE A 27 -5.92 1.29 12.63
CA ILE A 27 -6.37 1.77 13.94
C ILE A 27 -5.48 1.14 15.01
N LEU A 28 -4.86 1.96 15.84
CA LEU A 28 -3.97 1.55 16.92
C LEU A 28 -4.76 1.33 18.24
N ARG A 29 -4.13 0.65 19.21
CA ARG A 29 -4.73 0.32 20.52
C ARG A 29 -5.18 1.53 21.33
N ASP A 30 -4.52 2.67 21.15
CA ASP A 30 -4.89 3.95 21.78
C ASP A 30 -6.04 4.66 21.04
N GLY A 31 -6.62 4.04 20.02
CA GLY A 31 -7.68 4.60 19.19
C GLY A 31 -7.17 5.56 18.10
N SER A 32 -5.87 5.87 18.08
CA SER A 32 -5.31 6.72 17.03
C SER A 32 -5.29 6.03 15.67
N GLN A 33 -5.29 6.83 14.62
CA GLN A 33 -5.24 6.35 13.24
C GLN A 33 -3.84 6.53 12.68
N ALA A 34 -3.38 5.50 11.97
CA ALA A 34 -2.16 5.53 11.18
C ALA A 34 -2.46 5.09 9.75
N GLN A 35 -1.61 5.50 8.81
CA GLN A 35 -1.72 5.11 7.42
C GLN A 35 -0.35 4.69 6.91
N MET A 36 -0.37 3.69 6.03
CA MET A 36 0.81 3.21 5.33
C MET A 36 0.53 3.19 3.83
N VAL A 37 1.51 3.63 3.05
CA VAL A 37 1.50 3.54 1.59
C VAL A 37 2.65 2.64 1.16
N THR A 38 2.33 1.60 0.41
CA THR A 38 3.30 0.65 -0.13
C THR A 38 3.28 0.73 -1.65
N LEU A 39 4.43 1.02 -2.26
CA LEU A 39 4.60 1.09 -3.71
C LEU A 39 5.15 -0.24 -4.22
N LEU A 40 4.48 -0.84 -5.20
CA LEU A 40 4.91 -2.11 -5.78
C LEU A 40 5.56 -1.88 -7.14
N SER A 41 6.85 -2.22 -7.22
CA SER A 41 7.64 -2.13 -8.45
C SER A 41 7.46 -3.32 -9.38
N HIS A 42 7.04 -4.46 -8.82
CA HIS A 42 6.85 -5.70 -9.57
C HIS A 42 5.36 -6.03 -9.69
N PRO A 43 4.89 -6.41 -10.90
CA PRO A 43 3.52 -6.85 -11.07
C PRO A 43 3.29 -8.14 -10.28
N PHE A 44 2.02 -8.37 -9.90
CA PHE A 44 1.55 -9.61 -9.25
C PHE A 44 2.05 -9.89 -7.83
N MET A 45 2.83 -9.03 -7.19
CA MET A 45 3.26 -9.20 -5.79
C MET A 45 2.27 -8.66 -4.75
N PHE A 46 1.06 -8.31 -5.17
CA PHE A 46 0.14 -7.56 -4.31
C PHE A 46 -0.43 -8.43 -3.19
N GLU A 47 -0.73 -9.71 -3.45
CA GLU A 47 -1.28 -10.61 -2.43
C GLU A 47 -0.23 -10.91 -1.36
N GLU A 48 0.99 -11.26 -1.76
CA GLU A 48 2.11 -11.54 -0.87
C GLU A 48 2.44 -10.32 -0.02
N THR A 49 2.40 -9.12 -0.62
CA THR A 49 2.64 -7.89 0.11
C THR A 49 1.54 -7.62 1.13
N VAL A 50 0.26 -7.74 0.75
CA VAL A 50 -0.86 -7.58 1.70
C VAL A 50 -0.77 -8.62 2.82
N MET A 51 -0.42 -9.88 2.52
CA MET A 51 -0.20 -10.91 3.52
C MET A 51 0.97 -10.58 4.46
N GLY A 52 2.07 -10.05 3.93
CA GLY A 52 3.22 -9.59 4.71
C GLY A 52 2.85 -8.45 5.66
N ILE A 53 2.11 -7.45 5.15
CA ILE A 53 1.58 -6.33 5.95
C ILE A 53 0.69 -6.86 7.07
N ASN A 54 -0.23 -7.77 6.77
CA ASN A 54 -1.13 -8.37 7.76
C ASN A 54 -0.35 -9.08 8.87
N LYS A 55 0.66 -9.89 8.51
CA LYS A 55 1.53 -10.57 9.48
C LYS A 55 2.29 -9.58 10.35
N ALA A 56 2.87 -8.53 9.74
CA ALA A 56 3.62 -7.51 10.46
C ALA A 56 2.74 -6.74 11.46
N LEU A 57 1.59 -6.24 11.03
CA LEU A 57 0.65 -5.51 11.90
C LEU A 57 0.11 -6.39 13.03
N HIS A 58 -0.14 -7.66 12.75
CA HIS A 58 -0.56 -8.60 13.79
C HIS A 58 0.55 -8.86 14.81
N SER A 59 1.79 -9.08 14.35
CA SER A 59 2.94 -9.38 15.23
C SER A 59 3.39 -8.18 16.07
N GLY A 60 3.24 -6.96 15.55
CA GLY A 60 3.65 -5.74 16.24
C GLY A 60 2.79 -5.39 17.45
N GLY A 61 1.61 -6.01 17.59
CA GLY A 61 0.75 -5.90 18.77
C GLY A 61 0.12 -4.53 19.02
N LYS A 62 0.47 -3.48 18.28
CA LYS A 62 -0.04 -2.11 18.46
C LYS A 62 -1.31 -1.81 17.67
N ALA A 63 -1.56 -2.53 16.58
CA ALA A 63 -2.75 -2.35 15.74
C ALA A 63 -3.91 -3.22 16.25
N ILE A 64 -5.12 -2.65 16.32
CA ILE A 64 -6.36 -3.38 16.66
C ILE A 64 -7.22 -3.70 15.44
N SER A 65 -7.12 -2.89 14.39
CA SER A 65 -7.75 -3.20 13.11
C SER A 65 -7.03 -2.48 11.97
N TRP A 66 -7.14 -3.03 10.77
CA TRP A 66 -6.61 -2.39 9.56
C TRP A 66 -7.35 -2.83 8.31
N GLN A 67 -7.23 -2.04 7.25
CA GLN A 67 -7.81 -2.34 5.94
C GLN A 67 -6.87 -1.88 4.82
N SER A 68 -6.55 -2.81 3.92
CA SER A 68 -5.73 -2.52 2.74
C SER A 68 -6.59 -2.26 1.50
N LYS A 69 -6.21 -1.28 0.70
CA LYS A 69 -6.84 -0.88 -0.56
C LYS A 69 -5.78 -0.83 -1.65
N LEU A 70 -6.04 -1.53 -2.74
CA LEU A 70 -5.21 -1.59 -3.93
C LEU A 70 -5.64 -0.53 -4.93
N PHE A 71 -4.69 0.24 -5.42
CA PHE A 71 -4.85 1.21 -6.48
C PHE A 71 -3.90 0.87 -7.63
N ARG A 72 -4.38 1.02 -8.85
CA ARG A 72 -3.53 1.01 -10.04
C ARG A 72 -3.22 2.44 -10.42
N ILE A 73 -1.98 2.68 -10.84
CA ILE A 73 -1.60 3.93 -11.47
C ILE A 73 -1.85 3.73 -12.96
N LYS A 74 -2.64 4.62 -13.55
CA LYS A 74 -2.91 4.64 -14.99
C LYS A 74 -3.08 6.08 -15.41
N ASP A 75 -2.28 6.50 -16.39
CA ASP A 75 -2.31 7.86 -16.95
C ASP A 75 -2.16 8.93 -15.85
N GLY A 76 -1.20 8.73 -14.94
CA GLY A 76 -0.95 9.62 -13.80
C GLY A 76 -2.04 9.64 -12.71
N CYS A 77 -3.10 8.84 -12.86
CA CYS A 77 -4.24 8.83 -11.94
C CYS A 77 -4.31 7.52 -11.14
N LEU A 78 -4.64 7.63 -9.85
CA LEU A 78 -4.97 6.48 -9.02
C LEU A 78 -6.39 6.00 -9.33
N LYS A 79 -6.49 4.76 -9.79
CA LYS A 79 -7.75 4.06 -10.00
C LYS A 79 -7.93 3.00 -8.92
N PRO A 80 -9.03 3.04 -8.15
CA PRO A 80 -9.29 1.99 -7.16
C PRO A 80 -9.47 0.65 -7.87
N SER A 81 -8.87 -0.41 -7.32
CA SER A 81 -8.89 -1.74 -7.92
C SER A 81 -9.55 -2.75 -6.99
N ILE A 82 -9.03 -2.92 -5.77
CA ILE A 82 -9.49 -3.96 -4.83
C ILE A 82 -9.48 -3.36 -3.42
N THR A 83 -10.51 -3.62 -2.64
CA THR A 83 -10.50 -3.36 -1.20
C THR A 83 -10.50 -4.69 -0.47
N TYR A 84 -9.46 -4.93 0.33
CA TYR A 84 -9.40 -6.11 1.18
C TYR A 84 -10.35 -5.94 2.36
N GLY A 85 -10.88 -7.07 2.85
CA GLY A 85 -11.70 -7.09 4.06
C GLY A 85 -10.95 -6.46 5.23
N ARG A 86 -11.67 -5.77 6.11
CA ARG A 86 -11.09 -5.25 7.34
C ARG A 86 -10.66 -6.41 8.22
N VAL A 87 -9.43 -6.33 8.72
CA VAL A 87 -8.89 -7.29 9.68
C VAL A 87 -9.04 -6.71 11.07
N MET A 88 -9.47 -7.54 12.02
CA MET A 88 -9.51 -7.24 13.45
C MET A 88 -8.47 -8.10 14.15
N ALA A 89 -7.56 -7.48 14.91
CA ALA A 89 -6.65 -8.25 15.76
C ALA A 89 -7.45 -8.86 16.91
N ARG A 90 -7.19 -10.14 17.23
CA ARG A 90 -7.66 -10.70 18.50
C ARG A 90 -6.85 -10.02 19.61
N ILE A 91 -7.56 -9.31 20.48
CA ILE A 91 -6.98 -8.53 21.58
C ILE A 91 -6.62 -9.46 22.73
#